data_AF-A0A1I5TQY4-F1
#
_entry.id   AF-A0A1I5TQY4-F1
#
_cell.length_a   1.000
_cell.length_b   1.000
_cell.length_c   1.000
_cell.angle_alpha   90.00
_cell.angle_beta   90.00
_cell.angle_gamma   90.00
#
_symmetry.space_group_name_H-M   'P 1'
#
loop_
_entity.id
_entity.type
_entity.pdbx_description
1 polymer ?
#
loop_
_entity_poly.entity_id
_entity_poly.type
_entity_poly.pdbx_seq_one_letter_code
_entity_poly.pdbx_strand_id
1 'polypeptide(L)'
;MPDSGTLRDDLLVYATSLAKYLTSPAGNALDRTLASAGDDPITQQLRDQYWDARYAQPGQIAARAIKRGELPEATDPRFVLELLVAPLHFRIVLTREPLDPDLPARIVDALLHGLLPAADGPPRSRLS
;
A
#
# COMPACT_ATOMS: atom_id res chain seq x y z
N MET A 1 16.32 0.02 -4.06
CA MET A 1 14.87 0.07 -4.38
C MET A 1 14.54 -1.15 -5.22
N PRO A 2 13.40 -1.83 -5.03
CA PRO A 2 13.06 -2.99 -5.85
C PRO A 2 12.73 -2.52 -7.27
N ASP A 3 13.41 -3.11 -8.25
CA ASP A 3 13.08 -3.03 -9.69
C ASP A 3 13.14 -4.47 -10.21
N SER A 4 12.27 -5.29 -9.62
CA SER A 4 12.33 -6.76 -9.72
C SER A 4 11.74 -7.30 -11.03
N GLY A 5 11.07 -6.45 -11.80
CA GLY A 5 10.58 -6.74 -13.16
C GLY A 5 9.07 -6.66 -13.32
N THR A 6 8.29 -6.78 -12.24
CA THR A 6 6.82 -6.63 -12.25
C THR A 6 6.35 -5.71 -11.13
N LEU A 7 5.21 -5.05 -11.34
CA LEU A 7 4.55 -4.27 -10.30
C LEU A 7 4.24 -5.13 -9.07
N ARG A 8 3.74 -6.35 -9.28
CA ARG A 8 3.38 -7.26 -8.20
C ARG A 8 4.55 -7.53 -7.26
N ASP A 9 5.70 -7.88 -7.82
CA ASP A 9 6.88 -8.22 -7.03
C ASP A 9 7.44 -6.98 -6.32
N ASP A 10 7.45 -5.83 -6.98
CA ASP A 10 7.87 -4.56 -6.37
C ASP A 10 6.97 -4.17 -5.17
N LEU A 11 5.65 -4.29 -5.32
CA LEU A 11 4.69 -4.04 -4.23
C LEU A 11 4.84 -5.06 -3.10
N LEU A 12 5.05 -6.34 -3.42
CA LEU A 12 5.23 -7.40 -2.43
C LEU A 12 6.51 -7.21 -1.61
N VAL A 13 7.62 -6.88 -2.26
CA VAL A 13 8.89 -6.58 -1.56
C VAL A 13 8.71 -5.38 -0.64
N TYR A 14 8.03 -4.33 -1.12
CA TYR A 14 7.76 -3.15 -0.30
C TYR A 14 6.86 -3.48 0.90
N ALA A 15 5.70 -4.11 0.69
CA ALA A 15 4.75 -4.46 1.74
C ALA A 15 5.36 -5.40 2.78
N THR A 16 6.18 -6.37 2.36
CA THR A 16 6.91 -7.26 3.26
C THR A 16 7.93 -6.50 4.11
N SER A 17 8.64 -5.54 3.50
CA SER A 17 9.61 -4.70 4.21
C SER A 17 8.91 -3.79 5.22
N LEU A 18 7.76 -3.21 4.85
CA LEU A 18 6.93 -2.42 5.74
C LEU A 18 6.40 -3.26 6.91
N ALA A 19 5.90 -4.47 6.66
CA ALA A 19 5.42 -5.37 7.72
C ALA A 19 6.53 -5.70 8.74
N LYS A 20 7.76 -5.94 8.28
CA LYS A 20 8.93 -6.13 9.15
C LYS A 20 9.25 -4.88 9.98
N TYR A 21 9.16 -3.70 9.36
CA TYR A 21 9.37 -2.44 10.07
C TYR A 21 8.30 -2.21 11.15
N LEU A 22 7.01 -2.39 10.82
CA LEU A 22 5.88 -2.16 11.74
C LEU A 22 5.87 -3.13 12.93
N THR A 23 6.45 -4.31 12.76
CA THR A 23 6.60 -5.32 13.83
C THR A 23 7.90 -5.17 14.62
N SER A 24 8.83 -4.29 14.18
CA SER A 24 10.02 -3.96 14.96
C SER A 24 9.66 -3.09 16.18
N PRO A 25 10.40 -3.18 17.29
CA PRO A 25 10.15 -2.33 18.47
C PRO A 25 10.15 -0.83 18.15
N ALA A 26 11.09 -0.38 17.30
CA ALA A 26 11.23 1.02 16.93
C ALA A 26 10.09 1.49 16.02
N GLY A 27 9.75 0.72 14.99
CA GLY A 27 8.66 1.07 14.07
C GLY A 27 7.31 1.10 14.77
N ASN A 28 7.03 0.08 15.59
CA ASN A 28 5.80 0.01 16.37
C ASN A 28 5.63 1.21 17.32
N ALA A 29 6.69 1.60 18.02
CA ALA A 29 6.67 2.74 18.92
C ALA A 29 6.42 4.05 18.17
N LEU A 30 7.14 4.28 17.07
CA LEU A 30 7.02 5.51 16.28
C LEU A 30 5.62 5.70 15.69
N ASP A 31 5.07 4.65 15.07
CA ASP A 31 3.72 4.74 14.47
C ASP A 31 2.63 4.93 15.52
N ARG A 32 2.76 4.30 16.70
CA ARG A 32 1.82 4.52 17.81
C ARG A 32 1.88 5.94 18.34
N THR A 33 3.08 6.50 18.49
CA THR A 33 3.24 7.89 18.90
C THR A 33 2.56 8.83 17.91
N LEU A 34 2.81 8.67 16.61
CA LEU A 34 2.21 9.51 15.57
C LEU A 34 0.69 9.38 15.50
N ALA A 35 0.15 8.17 15.70
CA ALA A 35 -1.28 7.93 15.74
C ALA A 35 -1.98 8.46 17.00
N SER A 36 -1.24 8.60 18.10
CA SER A 36 -1.75 9.19 19.35
C SER A 36 -1.62 10.72 19.42
N ALA A 37 -0.89 11.31 18.48
CA ALA A 37 -0.62 12.74 18.47
C ALA A 37 -1.88 13.51 18.07
N GLY A 38 -2.11 14.67 18.69
CA GLY A 38 -3.31 15.49 18.47
C GLY A 38 -3.35 16.16 17.08
N ASP A 39 -4.30 17.06 16.88
CA ASP A 39 -4.48 17.76 15.59
C ASP A 39 -4.00 19.21 15.62
N ASP A 40 -3.07 19.53 16.52
CA ASP A 40 -2.44 20.85 16.51
C ASP A 40 -1.58 21.03 15.23
N PRO A 41 -1.38 22.28 14.77
CA PRO A 41 -0.69 22.54 13.50
C PRO A 41 0.73 21.95 13.41
N ILE A 42 1.45 21.87 14.52
CA ILE A 42 2.82 21.34 14.54
C ILE A 42 2.76 19.82 14.34
N THR A 43 1.85 19.15 15.03
CA THR A 43 1.65 17.71 14.88
C THR A 43 1.17 17.34 13.47
N GLN A 44 0.27 18.13 12.87
CA GLN A 44 -0.15 17.94 11.48
C GLN A 44 1.05 18.01 10.52
N GLN A 45 1.86 19.05 10.64
CA GLN A 45 3.06 19.22 9.81
C GLN A 45 4.04 18.06 9.96
N LEU A 46 4.24 17.56 11.18
CA LEU A 46 5.10 16.41 11.45
C LEU A 46 4.56 15.12 10.81
N ARG A 47 3.23 14.90 10.85
CA ARG A 47 2.60 13.77 10.18
C ARG A 47 2.73 13.87 8.66
N ASP A 48 2.51 15.04 8.09
CA ASP A 48 2.63 15.26 6.65
C ASP A 48 4.06 14.95 6.18
N GLN A 49 5.08 15.49 6.86
CA GLN A 49 6.49 15.20 6.57
C GLN A 49 6.84 13.71 6.72
N TYR A 50 6.30 13.07 7.76
CA TYR A 50 6.50 11.65 8.01
C TYR A 50 5.95 10.78 6.87
N TRP A 51 4.77 11.13 6.39
CA TRP A 51 4.07 10.42 5.32
C TRP A 51 4.64 10.74 3.93
N ASP A 52 4.99 11.99 3.63
CA ASP A 52 5.63 12.37 2.37
C ASP A 52 6.93 11.60 2.13
N ALA A 53 7.76 11.46 3.17
CA ALA A 53 8.99 10.66 3.10
C ALA A 53 8.70 9.17 2.83
N ARG A 54 7.61 8.64 3.39
CA ARG A 54 7.18 7.24 3.20
C ARG A 54 6.50 7.01 1.85
N TYR A 55 5.85 8.02 1.28
CA TYR A 55 5.20 7.95 -0.02
C TYR A 55 6.18 8.10 -1.19
N ALA A 56 7.35 8.69 -0.97
CA ALA A 56 8.35 8.89 -2.01
C ALA A 56 8.77 7.57 -2.71
N GLN A 57 9.03 6.51 -1.94
CA GLN A 57 9.50 5.24 -2.51
C GLN A 57 8.40 4.45 -3.23
N PRO A 58 7.20 4.25 -2.66
CA PRO A 58 6.15 3.50 -3.34
C PRO A 58 5.54 4.28 -4.50
N GLY A 59 5.49 5.62 -4.40
CA GLY A 59 5.03 6.46 -5.51
C GLY A 59 5.89 6.27 -6.76
N GLN A 60 7.19 6.02 -6.59
CA GLN A 60 8.07 5.65 -7.70
C GLN A 60 7.74 4.26 -8.27
N ILE A 61 7.34 3.28 -7.45
CA ILE A 61 6.91 1.95 -7.91
C ILE A 61 5.70 2.09 -8.85
N ALA A 62 4.67 2.81 -8.42
CA ALA A 62 3.48 3.05 -9.23
C ALA A 62 3.81 3.85 -10.51
N ALA A 63 4.64 4.89 -10.42
CA ALA A 63 5.08 5.65 -11.59
C ALA A 63 5.86 4.79 -12.62
N ARG A 64 6.71 3.87 -12.17
CA ARG A 64 7.40 2.93 -13.08
C ARG A 64 6.43 1.94 -13.71
N ALA A 65 5.47 1.42 -12.95
CA ALA A 65 4.47 0.52 -13.47
C ALA A 65 3.56 1.19 -14.53
N ILE A 66 3.20 2.46 -14.34
CA ILE A 66 2.54 3.28 -15.37
C ILE A 66 3.41 3.35 -16.63
N LYS A 67 4.70 3.67 -16.49
CA LYS A 67 5.65 3.74 -17.62
C LYS A 67 5.80 2.40 -18.37
N ARG A 68 5.67 1.27 -17.67
CA ARG A 68 5.71 -0.09 -18.26
C ARG A 68 4.36 -0.53 -18.84
N GLY A 69 3.28 0.25 -18.66
CA GLY A 69 1.93 -0.10 -19.09
C GLY A 69 1.24 -1.13 -18.20
N GLU A 70 1.75 -1.40 -17.00
CA GLU A 70 1.14 -2.31 -16.02
C GLU A 70 -0.02 -1.63 -15.25
N LEU A 71 -0.03 -0.30 -15.21
CA LEU A 71 -1.12 0.50 -14.65
C LEU A 71 -1.65 1.49 -15.69
N PRO A 72 -2.96 1.81 -15.67
CA PRO A 72 -3.51 2.91 -16.45
C PRO A 72 -2.77 4.23 -16.20
N GLU A 73 -2.60 5.06 -17.24
CA GLU A 73 -1.94 6.37 -17.11
C GLU A 73 -2.65 7.31 -16.11
N ALA A 74 -3.97 7.15 -15.96
CA ALA A 74 -4.78 7.93 -15.04
C ALA A 74 -4.73 7.43 -13.58
N THR A 75 -3.98 6.36 -13.29
CA THR A 75 -3.84 5.85 -11.93
C THR A 75 -3.14 6.87 -11.04
N ASP A 76 -3.79 7.28 -9.94
CA ASP A 76 -3.16 8.07 -8.89
C ASP A 76 -2.15 7.19 -8.13
N PRO A 77 -0.84 7.50 -8.21
CA PRO A 77 0.18 6.75 -7.49
C PRO A 77 -0.09 6.74 -5.99
N ARG A 78 -0.56 7.85 -5.41
CA ARG A 78 -0.80 7.98 -3.97
C ARG A 78 -1.87 7.01 -3.50
N PHE A 79 -2.99 6.95 -4.22
CA PHE A 79 -4.09 6.03 -3.91
C PHE A 79 -3.63 4.56 -3.90
N VAL A 80 -2.78 4.14 -4.85
CA VAL A 80 -2.19 2.78 -4.85
C VAL A 80 -1.42 2.51 -3.55
N LEU A 81 -0.71 3.52 -3.02
CA LEU A 81 0.07 3.35 -1.80
C LEU A 81 -0.84 3.26 -0.59
N GLU A 82 -1.84 4.12 -0.51
CA GLU A 82 -2.79 4.14 0.61
C GLU A 82 -3.52 2.79 0.72
N LEU A 83 -3.96 2.21 -0.41
CA LEU A 83 -4.53 0.87 -0.45
C LEU A 83 -3.56 -0.22 0.04
N LEU A 84 -2.27 -0.07 -0.23
CA LEU A 84 -1.24 -1.03 0.16
C LEU A 84 -0.87 -0.92 1.65
N VAL A 85 -0.68 0.29 2.16
CA VAL A 85 -0.11 0.51 3.51
C VAL A 85 -1.16 0.57 4.60
N ALA A 86 -2.38 1.03 4.30
CA ALA A 86 -3.42 1.23 5.30
C ALA A 86 -3.82 -0.07 6.02
N PRO A 87 -4.01 -1.23 5.35
CA PRO A 87 -4.40 -2.47 6.05
C PRO A 87 -3.34 -2.96 7.05
N LEU A 88 -2.05 -2.73 6.76
CA LEU A 88 -0.95 -3.10 7.66
C LEU A 88 -0.94 -2.19 8.91
N HIS A 89 -1.12 -0.88 8.72
CA HIS A 89 -1.21 0.07 9.84
C HIS A 89 -2.48 -0.15 10.66
N PHE A 90 -3.62 -0.45 10.02
CA PHE A 90 -4.87 -0.76 10.70
C PHE A 90 -4.69 -1.90 11.70
N ARG A 91 -4.03 -2.99 11.29
CA ARG A 91 -3.75 -4.12 12.19
C ARG A 91 -2.84 -3.73 13.36
N ILE A 92 -1.71 -3.08 13.09
CA ILE A 92 -0.68 -2.83 14.13
C ILE A 92 -1.04 -1.69 15.08
N VAL A 93 -1.59 -0.60 14.53
CA VAL A 93 -1.83 0.65 15.24
C VAL A 93 -3.23 0.67 15.84
N LEU A 94 -4.25 0.37 15.04
CA LEU A 94 -5.64 0.51 15.46
C LEU A 94 -6.15 -0.71 16.23
N THR A 95 -6.12 -1.90 15.62
CA THR A 95 -6.62 -3.13 16.27
C THR A 95 -5.60 -3.76 17.21
N ARG A 96 -4.31 -3.41 17.07
CA ARG A 96 -3.17 -3.97 17.82
C ARG A 96 -3.04 -5.49 17.68
N GLU A 97 -3.44 -6.02 16.53
CA GLU A 97 -3.32 -7.42 16.18
C GLU A 97 -1.95 -7.71 15.54
N PRO A 98 -1.42 -8.93 15.68
CA PRO A 98 -0.25 -9.35 14.93
C PRO A 98 -0.53 -9.35 13.42
N LEU A 99 0.52 -9.15 12.62
CA LEU A 99 0.43 -9.31 11.17
C LEU A 99 0.63 -10.78 10.80
N ASP A 100 -0.33 -11.35 10.07
CA ASP A 100 -0.17 -12.68 9.48
C ASP A 100 0.97 -12.66 8.44
N PRO A 101 1.81 -13.71 8.35
CA PRO A 101 2.93 -13.74 7.41
C PRO A 101 2.54 -13.61 5.94
N ASP A 102 1.33 -14.03 5.57
CA ASP A 102 0.77 -14.00 4.22
C ASP A 102 0.02 -12.69 3.89
N LEU A 103 -0.23 -11.84 4.89
CA LEU A 103 -1.02 -10.62 4.72
C LEU A 103 -0.46 -9.67 3.65
N PRO A 104 0.87 -9.41 3.55
CA PRO A 104 1.42 -8.58 2.48
C PRO A 104 1.06 -9.10 1.08
N ALA A 105 1.15 -10.41 0.85
CA ALA A 105 0.81 -11.01 -0.45
C ALA A 105 -0.69 -10.87 -0.74
N ARG A 106 -1.55 -11.15 0.25
CA ARG A 106 -3.00 -11.01 0.10
C ARG A 106 -3.44 -9.59 -0.22
N ILE A 107 -2.82 -8.57 0.40
CA ILE A 107 -3.10 -7.17 0.10
C ILE A 107 -2.69 -6.85 -1.34
N VAL A 108 -1.50 -7.25 -1.76
CA VAL A 108 -1.01 -7.01 -3.13
C VAL A 108 -1.91 -7.67 -4.16
N ASP A 109 -2.26 -8.94 -3.97
CA ASP A 109 -3.12 -9.67 -4.90
C ASP A 109 -4.52 -9.05 -4.97
N ALA A 110 -5.09 -8.66 -3.82
CA ALA A 110 -6.38 -7.97 -3.78
C ALA A 110 -6.34 -6.58 -4.43
N LEU A 111 -5.24 -5.85 -4.29
CA LEU A 111 -5.04 -4.55 -4.93
C LEU A 111 -4.99 -4.69 -6.46
N LEU A 112 -4.28 -5.70 -6.97
CA LEU A 112 -4.07 -5.88 -8.41
C LEU A 112 -5.24 -6.56 -9.12
N HIS A 113 -5.95 -7.45 -8.43
CA HIS A 113 -6.98 -8.30 -9.04
C HIS A 113 -8.40 -8.00 -8.53
N GLY A 114 -8.54 -7.19 -7.48
CA GLY A 114 -9.80 -7.01 -6.78
C GLY A 114 -10.17 -8.23 -5.92
N LEU A 115 -11.28 -8.11 -5.19
CA LEU A 115 -11.79 -9.18 -4.31
C LEU A 115 -12.88 -10.04 -4.97
N LEU A 116 -13.42 -9.59 -6.09
CA LEU A 116 -14.44 -10.32 -6.82
C LEU A 116 -13.78 -11.43 -7.65
N PRO A 117 -14.44 -12.57 -7.82
CA PRO A 117 -13.97 -13.57 -8.78
C PRO A 117 -13.84 -12.94 -10.16
N ALA A 118 -12.81 -13.34 -10.92
CA ALA A 118 -12.69 -12.96 -12.31
C ALA A 118 -13.99 -13.33 -13.02
N ALA A 119 -14.63 -12.36 -13.67
CA ALA A 119 -15.82 -12.64 -14.45
C ALA A 119 -15.39 -13.54 -15.63
N ASP A 120 -15.70 -14.83 -15.57
CA ASP A 120 -15.60 -15.71 -16.73
C ASP A 120 -16.43 -15.08 -17.87
N GLY A 121 -15.81 -14.69 -18.99
CA GLY A 121 -16.51 -14.09 -20.14
C GLY A 121 -16.52 -14.98 -21.39
N PRO A 122 -17.38 -14.73 -22.42
CA PRO A 122 -18.61 -13.93 -22.46
C PRO A 122 -19.80 -14.65 -23.19
N PRO A 123 -20.97 -13.99 -23.43
CA PRO A 123 -21.09 -13.28 -24.70
C PRO A 123 -21.65 -11.86 -24.58
N ARG A 124 -20.94 -10.89 -25.17
CA ARG A 124 -21.52 -9.60 -25.57
C ARG A 124 -22.21 -9.78 -26.91
N SER A 125 -23.53 -9.92 -26.88
CA SER A 125 -24.39 -9.45 -27.97
C SER A 125 -25.80 -9.24 -27.44
N ARG A 126 -26.32 -8.03 -27.59
CA ARG A 126 -27.42 -7.80 -28.54
C ARG A 126 -27.36 -6.36 -29.01
N LEU A 127 -27.17 -6.25 -30.32
CA LEU A 127 -27.65 -5.14 -31.12
C LEU A 127 -29.14 -4.93 -30.82
N SER A 128 -29.51 -3.68 -30.55
CA SER A 128 -30.74 -3.04 -31.06
C SER A 128 -30.62 -1.54 -30.83
#